data_AF-A0A4Q5QFT5-F1
#
_entry.id   AF-A0A4Q5QFT5-F1
#
_cell.length_a   1.000
_cell.length_b   1.000
_cell.length_c   1.000
_cell.angle_alpha   90.00
_cell.angle_beta   90.00
_cell.angle_gamma   90.00
#
_symmetry.space_group_name_H-M   'P 1'
#
loop_
_entity.id
_entity.type
_entity.pdbx_description
1 polymer ?
#
loop_
_entity_poly.entity_id
_entity_poly.type
_entity_poly.pdbx_seq_one_letter_code
_entity_poly.pdbx_strand_id
1 'polypeptide(L)'
;MADYEIFELGDYVLQCGKTLRKARLAFKTFGTLNAAKDNAIVYPTWYSGQHTENEWLIGPGKALDPDKYFIIVPNMFGNGLSSSPSNTPAPWDGPRFPNVTAYDNVVAQHRLVTEHFGIETLVLVTGWSMGALQTYHWGALYPDMVPRILPFQGSAKCSRHNFVFLEGAKAALQADAAFAEGWYASPPNKGLRAFGRVYAGWGLSQTFYRIEADKTHMGYASLEDFLVGFWEGLFYTRDANDLLAMLWTWQNGD
;
A
#
# COMPACT_ATOMS: atom_id res chain seq x y z
N MET A 1 6.73 8.46 20.06
CA MET A 1 5.51 8.94 19.37
C MET A 1 5.48 8.26 18.01
N ALA A 2 4.28 8.05 17.44
CA ALA A 2 4.19 7.60 16.05
C ALA A 2 4.94 8.60 15.15
N ASP A 3 5.64 8.11 14.14
CA ASP A 3 6.40 8.94 13.21
C ASP A 3 5.53 9.49 12.07
N TYR A 4 4.22 9.23 12.07
CA TYR A 4 3.21 9.66 11.11
C TYR A 4 2.07 10.45 11.80
N GLU A 5 1.26 11.12 10.97
CA GLU A 5 0.08 11.89 11.39
C GLU A 5 -1.22 11.20 10.92
N ILE A 6 -2.35 11.56 11.54
CA ILE A 6 -3.68 11.06 11.18
C ILE A 6 -4.54 12.23 10.69
N PHE A 7 -5.12 12.07 9.50
CA PHE A 7 -6.22 12.89 9.02
C PHE A 7 -7.55 12.18 9.27
N GLU A 8 -8.39 12.81 10.10
CA GLU A 8 -9.73 12.32 10.43
C GLU A 8 -10.70 12.64 9.29
N LEU A 9 -11.09 11.61 8.52
CA LEU A 9 -12.00 11.76 7.39
C LEU A 9 -13.48 11.84 7.81
N GLY A 10 -13.77 11.49 9.07
CA GLY A 10 -15.13 11.36 9.59
C GLY A 10 -15.83 10.13 9.01
N ASP A 11 -17.14 10.23 8.80
CA ASP A 11 -17.90 9.16 8.16
C ASP A 11 -17.67 9.18 6.65
N TYR A 12 -16.98 8.16 6.14
CA TYR A 12 -16.52 8.08 4.76
C TYR A 12 -17.36 7.09 3.96
N VAL A 13 -18.08 7.55 2.94
CA VAL A 13 -18.88 6.70 2.06
C VAL A 13 -17.99 6.13 0.97
N LEU A 14 -17.89 4.80 0.94
CA LEU A 14 -17.12 4.05 -0.04
C LEU A 14 -17.90 3.95 -1.36
N GLN A 15 -17.20 3.68 -2.46
CA GLN A 15 -17.76 3.46 -3.79
C GLN A 15 -18.81 2.34 -3.79
N CYS A 16 -18.67 1.34 -2.92
CA CYS A 16 -19.65 0.26 -2.74
C CYS A 16 -20.93 0.68 -1.98
N GLY A 17 -21.06 1.95 -1.56
CA GLY A 17 -22.19 2.50 -0.82
C GLY A 17 -22.16 2.25 0.69
N LYS A 18 -21.23 1.42 1.19
CA LYS A 18 -21.02 1.25 2.64
C LYS A 18 -20.32 2.47 3.24
N THR A 19 -20.53 2.72 4.52
CA THR A 19 -19.85 3.81 5.24
C THR A 19 -18.79 3.26 6.17
N LEU A 20 -17.54 3.69 5.99
CA LEU A 20 -16.47 3.52 6.95
C LEU A 20 -16.58 4.64 8.00
N ARG A 21 -17.09 4.29 9.19
CA ARG A 21 -17.35 5.27 10.25
C ARG A 21 -16.06 5.70 10.92
N LYS A 22 -15.91 7.00 11.20
CA LYS A 22 -14.69 7.57 11.79
C LYS A 22 -13.43 7.09 11.05
N ALA A 23 -13.48 7.15 9.72
CA ALA A 23 -12.37 6.77 8.87
C ALA A 23 -11.17 7.67 9.14
N ARG A 24 -9.99 7.07 9.11
CA ARG A 24 -8.71 7.73 9.39
C ARG A 24 -7.75 7.42 8.26
N LEU A 25 -7.06 8.44 7.78
CA LEU A 25 -5.97 8.31 6.82
C LEU A 25 -4.67 8.66 7.52
N ALA A 26 -3.82 7.67 7.73
CA ALA A 26 -2.46 7.88 8.22
C ALA A 26 -1.59 8.40 7.08
N PHE A 27 -0.71 9.38 7.36
CA PHE A 27 0.20 9.91 6.36
C PHE A 27 1.49 10.42 6.99
N LYS A 28 2.54 10.50 6.18
CA LYS A 28 3.80 11.16 6.53
C LYS A 28 4.11 12.23 5.51
N THR A 29 4.66 13.35 5.95
CA THR A 29 5.18 14.38 5.06
C THR A 29 6.69 14.55 5.18
N PHE A 30 7.32 14.95 4.09
CA PHE A 30 8.74 15.30 4.02
C PHE A 30 8.90 16.64 3.31
N GLY A 31 9.84 17.46 3.77
CA GLY A 31 10.03 18.82 3.27
C GLY A 31 8.99 19.80 3.81
N THR A 32 8.95 21.00 3.22
CA THR A 32 8.07 22.10 3.66
C THR A 32 7.20 22.58 2.51
N LEU A 33 5.89 22.66 2.74
CA LEU A 33 4.96 23.27 1.79
C LEU A 33 5.25 24.77 1.69
N ASN A 34 5.54 25.26 0.50
CA ASN A 34 5.84 26.68 0.30
C ASN A 34 4.58 27.55 0.38
N ALA A 35 4.75 28.87 0.43
CA ALA A 35 3.63 29.80 0.56
C ALA A 35 2.64 29.77 -0.62
N ALA A 36 3.13 29.46 -1.83
CA ALA A 36 2.30 29.31 -3.03
C ALA A 36 1.57 27.97 -3.11
N LYS A 37 1.97 27.00 -2.26
CA LYS A 37 1.49 25.61 -2.23
C LYS A 37 1.62 24.87 -3.57
N ASP A 38 2.64 25.21 -4.35
CA ASP A 38 2.85 24.67 -5.70
C ASP A 38 4.02 23.67 -5.80
N ASN A 39 4.59 23.28 -4.65
CA ASN A 39 5.72 22.33 -4.57
C ASN A 39 5.32 20.94 -4.04
N ALA A 40 4.03 20.59 -4.03
CA ALA A 40 3.55 19.35 -3.44
C ALA A 40 3.63 18.14 -4.38
N ILE A 41 4.05 16.99 -3.85
CA ILE A 41 4.06 15.68 -4.52
C ILE A 41 3.29 14.68 -3.66
N VAL A 42 2.45 13.85 -4.28
CA VAL A 42 1.83 12.70 -3.59
C VAL A 42 2.53 11.41 -4.01
N TYR A 43 2.96 10.62 -3.03
CA TYR A 43 3.62 9.33 -3.22
C TYR A 43 2.89 8.23 -2.42
N PRO A 44 1.81 7.65 -2.95
CA PRO A 44 1.02 6.65 -2.23
C PRO A 44 1.80 5.38 -1.92
N THR A 45 1.45 4.74 -0.80
CA THR A 45 1.99 3.44 -0.39
C THR A 45 1.59 2.29 -1.33
N TRP A 46 2.31 1.19 -1.24
CA TRP A 46 2.19 0.01 -2.10
C TRP A 46 1.70 -1.21 -1.32
N TYR A 47 1.46 -2.34 -2.00
CA TYR A 47 0.96 -3.57 -1.36
C TYR A 47 1.86 -3.99 -0.19
N SER A 48 1.27 -4.26 0.98
CA SER A 48 1.96 -4.57 2.25
C SER A 48 2.85 -3.47 2.83
N GLY A 49 3.04 -2.36 2.11
CA GLY A 49 3.90 -1.25 2.53
C GLY A 49 3.17 -0.22 3.39
N GLN A 50 3.93 0.38 4.30
CA GLN A 50 3.62 1.59 5.02
C GLN A 50 4.52 2.73 4.52
N HIS A 51 4.36 3.94 5.06
CA HIS A 51 5.13 5.10 4.60
C HIS A 51 6.65 4.90 4.72
N THR A 52 7.12 4.17 5.73
CA THR A 52 8.53 3.82 5.94
C THR A 52 9.13 3.09 4.73
N GLU A 53 8.36 2.23 4.07
CA GLU A 53 8.82 1.51 2.88
C GLU A 53 8.81 2.36 1.60
N ASN A 54 8.31 3.59 1.63
CA ASN A 54 8.43 4.55 0.53
C ASN A 54 9.69 5.42 0.65
N GLU A 55 10.29 5.53 1.82
CA GLU A 55 11.36 6.52 2.12
C GLU A 55 12.65 6.32 1.31
N TRP A 56 12.89 5.13 0.76
CA TRP A 56 14.10 4.84 -0.02
C TRP A 56 14.27 5.77 -1.24
N LEU A 57 13.17 6.31 -1.79
CA LEU A 57 13.20 7.25 -2.91
C LEU A 57 13.31 8.73 -2.47
N ILE A 58 13.10 9.00 -1.17
CA ILE A 58 13.06 10.33 -0.58
C ILE A 58 14.43 10.67 0.03
N GLY A 59 14.90 11.89 -0.18
CA GLY A 59 16.10 12.42 0.47
C GLY A 59 16.85 13.49 -0.33
N PRO A 60 17.76 14.26 0.31
CA PRO A 60 18.51 15.32 -0.35
C PRO A 60 19.24 14.83 -1.60
N GLY A 61 19.05 15.53 -2.73
CA GLY A 61 19.66 15.18 -4.01
C GLY A 61 19.06 13.96 -4.73
N LYS A 62 18.07 13.27 -4.15
CA LYS A 62 17.30 12.23 -4.86
C LYS A 62 16.23 12.85 -5.78
N ALA A 63 15.51 12.00 -6.50
CA ALA A 63 14.39 12.43 -7.34
C ALA A 63 13.26 13.06 -6.51
N LEU A 64 12.95 12.48 -5.35
CA LEU A 64 12.00 13.04 -4.38
C LEU A 64 12.79 13.77 -3.27
N ASP A 65 13.24 14.97 -3.59
CA ASP A 65 14.07 15.79 -2.72
C ASP A 65 13.23 16.68 -1.78
N PRO A 66 13.24 16.44 -0.45
CA PRO A 66 12.47 17.23 0.51
C PRO A 66 13.00 18.66 0.68
N ASP A 67 14.20 18.99 0.19
CA ASP A 67 14.70 20.37 0.16
C ASP A 67 14.01 21.21 -0.92
N LYS A 68 13.31 20.56 -1.86
CA LYS A 68 12.61 21.20 -3.00
C LYS A 68 11.10 21.02 -2.92
N TYR A 69 10.65 19.83 -2.54
CA TYR A 69 9.26 19.43 -2.61
C TYR A 69 8.67 19.15 -1.24
N PHE A 70 7.37 19.41 -1.11
CA PHE A 70 6.56 18.91 -0.01
C PHE A 70 5.97 17.56 -0.42
N ILE A 71 6.53 16.48 0.09
CA ILE A 71 6.18 15.12 -0.33
C ILE A 71 5.23 14.52 0.69
N ILE A 72 4.04 14.13 0.24
CA ILE A 72 2.98 13.53 1.06
C ILE A 72 2.92 12.03 0.74
N VAL A 73 3.13 11.20 1.75
CA VAL A 73 3.07 9.73 1.66
C VAL A 73 1.83 9.24 2.41
N PRO A 74 0.68 9.09 1.74
CA PRO A 74 -0.51 8.53 2.36
C PRO A 74 -0.42 7.00 2.47
N ASN A 75 -0.74 6.49 3.66
CA ASN A 75 -0.96 5.08 3.91
C ASN A 75 -2.34 4.70 3.39
N MET A 76 -2.43 3.68 2.54
CA MET A 76 -3.72 3.26 1.98
C MET A 76 -4.61 2.59 3.04
N PHE A 77 -5.93 2.66 2.87
CA PHE A 77 -6.87 1.86 3.66
C PHE A 77 -6.52 0.37 3.57
N GLY A 78 -6.64 -0.32 4.70
CA GLY A 78 -6.30 -1.75 4.79
C GLY A 78 -4.81 -2.05 5.00
N ASN A 79 -3.90 -1.06 5.09
CA ASN A 79 -2.47 -1.32 5.28
C ASN A 79 -2.00 -1.41 6.75
N GLY A 80 -2.93 -1.35 7.70
CA GLY A 80 -2.71 -1.43 9.14
C GLY A 80 -2.47 -0.09 9.84
N LEU A 81 -2.17 0.99 9.11
CA LEU A 81 -2.02 2.34 9.70
C LEU A 81 -3.27 3.21 9.50
N SER A 82 -3.72 3.36 8.25
CA SER A 82 -5.04 3.94 7.98
C SER A 82 -6.14 2.99 8.43
N SER A 83 -7.40 3.40 8.37
CA SER A 83 -8.52 2.51 8.70
C SER A 83 -8.39 1.17 7.96
N SER A 84 -8.29 0.10 8.73
CA SER A 84 -7.96 -1.24 8.27
C SER A 84 -8.73 -2.29 9.08
N PRO A 85 -8.85 -3.53 8.58
CA PRO A 85 -9.41 -4.65 9.34
C PRO A 85 -8.84 -4.78 10.77
N SER A 86 -7.53 -4.64 10.93
CA SER A 86 -6.83 -4.82 12.21
C SER A 86 -7.05 -3.71 13.25
N ASN A 87 -7.51 -2.52 12.83
CA ASN A 87 -7.56 -1.33 13.69
C ASN A 87 -8.93 -0.60 13.68
N THR A 88 -9.88 -1.08 12.87
CA THR A 88 -11.26 -0.61 12.89
C THR A 88 -11.99 -1.27 14.06
N PRO A 89 -12.79 -0.55 14.87
CA PRO A 89 -13.54 -1.17 15.96
C PRO A 89 -14.70 -2.08 15.48
N ALA A 90 -15.05 -3.05 16.31
CA ALA A 90 -16.27 -3.84 16.14
C ALA A 90 -17.52 -2.94 16.00
N PRO A 91 -18.51 -3.32 15.17
CA PRO A 91 -18.66 -4.63 14.51
C PRO A 91 -18.09 -4.72 13.09
N TRP A 92 -17.26 -3.76 12.66
CA TRP A 92 -16.72 -3.66 11.29
C TRP A 92 -15.22 -4.01 11.21
N ASP A 93 -14.71 -4.69 12.24
CA ASP A 93 -13.33 -5.16 12.36
C ASP A 93 -13.11 -6.49 11.62
N GLY A 94 -11.83 -6.83 11.43
CA GLY A 94 -11.42 -8.09 10.82
C GLY A 94 -12.13 -8.38 9.49
N PRO A 95 -12.75 -9.56 9.30
CA PRO A 95 -13.36 -9.95 8.02
C PRO A 95 -14.66 -9.19 7.71
N ARG A 96 -15.16 -8.34 8.61
CA ARG A 96 -16.32 -7.46 8.35
C ARG A 96 -15.93 -6.08 7.84
N PHE A 97 -14.63 -5.76 7.81
CA PHE A 97 -14.17 -4.53 7.20
C PHE A 97 -14.66 -4.45 5.74
N PRO A 98 -15.24 -3.33 5.31
CA PRO A 98 -15.80 -3.24 3.98
C PRO A 98 -14.69 -3.32 2.93
N ASN A 99 -15.04 -3.84 1.76
CA ASN A 99 -14.17 -3.76 0.59
C ASN A 99 -13.97 -2.29 0.18
N VAL A 100 -12.72 -1.91 -0.07
CA VAL A 100 -12.29 -0.54 -0.41
C VAL A 100 -11.59 -0.57 -1.76
N THR A 101 -11.84 0.38 -2.64
CA THR A 101 -11.22 0.44 -3.98
C THR A 101 -10.04 1.40 -4.05
N ALA A 102 -9.31 1.39 -5.17
CA ALA A 102 -8.30 2.40 -5.44
C ALA A 102 -8.93 3.80 -5.58
N TYR A 103 -10.16 3.89 -6.10
CA TYR A 103 -10.98 5.10 -6.10
C TYR A 103 -11.17 5.66 -4.69
N ASP A 104 -11.62 4.82 -3.74
CA ASP A 104 -11.83 5.25 -2.35
C ASP A 104 -10.55 5.79 -1.71
N ASN A 105 -9.42 5.12 -1.95
CA ASN A 105 -8.12 5.59 -1.48
C ASN A 105 -7.76 6.97 -2.07
N VAL A 106 -7.89 7.13 -3.38
CA VAL A 106 -7.52 8.38 -4.06
C VAL A 106 -8.45 9.54 -3.69
N VAL A 107 -9.75 9.31 -3.52
CA VAL A 107 -10.68 10.33 -3.04
C VAL A 107 -10.35 10.74 -1.60
N ALA A 108 -10.02 9.80 -0.72
CA ALA A 108 -9.57 10.12 0.64
C ALA A 108 -8.26 10.92 0.65
N GLN A 109 -7.30 10.57 -0.21
CA GLN A 109 -6.05 11.31 -0.37
C GLN A 109 -6.29 12.71 -0.95
N HIS A 110 -7.21 12.86 -1.90
CA HIS A 110 -7.60 14.16 -2.41
C HIS A 110 -8.12 15.05 -1.28
N ARG A 111 -9.00 14.54 -0.43
CA ARG A 111 -9.47 15.27 0.76
C ARG A 111 -8.32 15.67 1.69
N LEU A 112 -7.34 14.80 1.93
CA LEU A 112 -6.13 15.17 2.67
C LEU A 112 -5.41 16.36 1.99
N VAL A 113 -5.17 16.27 0.69
CA VAL A 113 -4.43 17.30 -0.07
C VAL A 113 -5.19 18.63 -0.09
N THR A 114 -6.51 18.61 -0.30
CA THR A 114 -7.31 19.84 -0.45
C THR A 114 -7.83 20.38 0.88
N GLU A 115 -8.40 19.55 1.75
CA GLU A 115 -9.04 20.00 2.99
C GLU A 115 -8.02 20.25 4.11
N HIS A 116 -6.99 19.40 4.22
CA HIS A 116 -6.00 19.53 5.28
C HIS A 116 -4.86 20.49 4.91
N PHE A 117 -4.29 20.34 3.71
CA PHE A 117 -3.16 21.17 3.28
C PHE A 117 -3.58 22.39 2.44
N GLY A 118 -4.80 22.40 1.88
CA GLY A 118 -5.26 23.49 1.01
C GLY A 118 -4.44 23.63 -0.27
N ILE A 119 -4.01 22.50 -0.84
CA ILE A 119 -3.24 22.43 -2.10
C ILE A 119 -4.23 22.27 -3.26
N GLU A 120 -4.09 23.08 -4.30
CA GLU A 120 -4.98 23.09 -5.46
C GLU A 120 -4.37 22.40 -6.70
N THR A 121 -3.04 22.36 -6.80
CA THR A 121 -2.32 21.69 -7.88
C THR A 121 -1.13 20.93 -7.34
N LEU A 122 -0.85 19.77 -7.93
CA LEU A 122 0.28 18.94 -7.58
C LEU A 122 1.40 19.09 -8.61
N VAL A 123 2.64 19.02 -8.14
CA VAL A 123 3.80 18.89 -9.03
C VAL A 123 3.72 17.55 -9.76
N LEU A 124 3.49 16.48 -9.00
CA LEU A 124 3.54 15.10 -9.46
C LEU A 124 2.72 14.20 -8.54
N VAL A 125 2.06 13.20 -9.12
CA VAL A 125 1.71 11.97 -8.38
C VAL A 125 2.56 10.82 -8.91
N THR A 126 3.21 10.09 -8.02
CA THR A 126 4.09 8.97 -8.38
C THR A 126 3.89 7.82 -7.42
N GLY A 127 4.17 6.58 -7.84
CA GLY A 127 3.99 5.44 -6.97
C GLY A 127 4.45 4.14 -7.58
N TRP A 128 4.86 3.21 -6.72
CA TRP A 128 5.33 1.87 -7.08
C TRP A 128 4.23 0.82 -6.89
N SER A 129 4.06 -0.14 -7.80
CA SER A 129 3.12 -1.27 -7.61
C SER A 129 1.68 -0.80 -7.37
N MET A 130 1.06 -1.06 -6.21
CA MET A 130 -0.25 -0.49 -5.88
C MET A 130 -0.23 1.04 -5.72
N GLY A 131 0.92 1.64 -5.45
CA GLY A 131 1.12 3.09 -5.54
C GLY A 131 1.02 3.58 -6.99
N ALA A 132 1.46 2.80 -7.98
CA ALA A 132 1.26 3.11 -9.40
C ALA A 132 -0.20 2.98 -9.80
N LEU A 133 -0.92 1.96 -9.28
CA LEU A 133 -2.36 1.83 -9.46
C LEU A 133 -3.11 3.09 -8.96
N GLN A 134 -2.77 3.58 -7.77
CA GLN A 134 -3.33 4.82 -7.22
C GLN A 134 -2.89 6.05 -8.03
N THR A 135 -1.66 6.06 -8.55
CA THR A 135 -1.17 7.15 -9.42
C THR A 135 -1.98 7.27 -10.71
N TYR A 136 -2.33 6.14 -11.34
CA TYR A 136 -3.24 6.15 -12.49
C TYR A 136 -4.64 6.68 -12.12
N HIS A 137 -5.17 6.29 -10.96
CA HIS A 137 -6.46 6.78 -10.47
C HIS A 137 -6.44 8.29 -10.19
N TRP A 138 -5.36 8.82 -9.62
CA TRP A 138 -5.16 10.26 -9.44
C TRP A 138 -5.23 11.02 -10.78
N GLY A 139 -4.49 10.56 -11.78
CA GLY A 139 -4.50 11.19 -13.11
C GLY A 139 -5.85 11.09 -13.82
N ALA A 140 -6.62 10.03 -13.57
CA ALA A 140 -7.95 9.86 -14.16
C ALA A 140 -9.04 10.67 -13.44
N LEU A 141 -9.00 10.75 -12.11
CA LEU A 141 -10.04 11.40 -11.31
C LEU A 141 -9.86 12.91 -11.20
N TYR A 142 -8.61 13.38 -11.19
CA TYR A 142 -8.28 14.79 -10.96
C TYR A 142 -7.27 15.33 -12.01
N PRO A 143 -7.59 15.23 -13.32
CA PRO A 143 -6.64 15.59 -14.38
C PRO A 143 -6.20 17.07 -14.34
N ASP A 144 -7.07 17.98 -13.90
CA ASP A 144 -6.76 19.41 -13.80
C ASP A 144 -5.81 19.74 -12.63
N MET A 145 -5.88 18.96 -11.55
CA MET A 145 -5.02 19.10 -10.36
C MET A 145 -3.66 18.42 -10.55
N VAL A 146 -3.60 17.38 -11.38
CA VAL A 146 -2.43 16.51 -11.56
C VAL A 146 -1.87 16.62 -12.98
N PRO A 147 -1.08 17.68 -13.28
CA PRO A 147 -0.52 17.88 -14.62
C PRO A 147 0.49 16.80 -15.03
N ARG A 148 1.02 16.04 -14.06
CA ARG A 148 2.04 15.00 -14.27
C ARG A 148 1.78 13.80 -13.37
N ILE A 149 1.79 12.61 -13.97
CA ILE A 149 1.85 11.34 -13.25
C ILE A 149 3.09 10.54 -13.66
N LEU A 150 3.65 9.79 -12.71
CA LEU A 150 4.75 8.84 -12.96
C LEU A 150 4.47 7.51 -12.23
N PRO A 151 3.57 6.67 -12.77
CA PRO A 151 3.39 5.31 -12.25
C PRO A 151 4.58 4.43 -12.64
N PHE A 152 5.15 3.65 -11.71
CA PHE A 152 6.25 2.73 -12.02
C PHE A 152 6.06 1.32 -11.44
N GLN A 153 6.44 0.31 -12.24
CA GLN A 153 6.19 -1.12 -11.99
C GLN A 153 4.75 -1.42 -11.50
N GLY A 154 3.76 -0.83 -12.15
CA GLY A 154 2.36 -1.12 -11.91
C GLY A 154 1.56 -0.86 -13.17
N SER A 155 0.24 -1.03 -13.05
CA SER A 155 -0.71 -0.95 -14.16
C SER A 155 -1.99 -0.29 -13.70
N ALA A 156 -2.70 0.35 -14.62
CA ALA A 156 -3.96 1.02 -14.33
C ALA A 156 -5.10 0.04 -13.97
N LYS A 157 -4.99 -1.24 -14.36
CA LYS A 157 -5.96 -2.30 -14.09
C LYS A 157 -5.25 -3.62 -13.82
N CYS A 158 -5.76 -4.41 -12.86
CA CYS A 158 -5.25 -5.75 -12.60
C CYS A 158 -5.43 -6.66 -13.83
N SER A 159 -4.33 -7.23 -14.32
CA SER A 159 -4.39 -8.19 -15.44
C SER A 159 -4.92 -9.55 -14.98
N ARG A 160 -5.47 -10.35 -15.90
CA ARG A 160 -5.91 -11.72 -15.60
C ARG A 160 -4.79 -12.59 -15.01
N HIS A 161 -3.56 -12.43 -15.49
CA HIS A 161 -2.41 -13.17 -14.99
C HIS A 161 -2.07 -12.77 -13.55
N ASN A 162 -2.06 -11.46 -13.28
CA ASN A 162 -1.82 -10.95 -11.95
C ASN A 162 -2.92 -11.36 -10.96
N PHE A 163 -4.18 -11.39 -11.40
CA PHE A 163 -5.31 -11.87 -10.60
C PHE A 163 -5.10 -13.33 -10.16
N VAL A 164 -4.68 -14.21 -11.07
CA VAL A 164 -4.42 -15.63 -10.77
C VAL A 164 -3.28 -15.79 -9.76
N PHE A 165 -2.20 -15.01 -9.90
CA PHE A 165 -1.13 -14.96 -8.90
C PHE A 165 -1.68 -14.60 -7.50
N LEU A 166 -2.52 -13.56 -7.44
CA LEU A 166 -3.11 -13.11 -6.17
C LEU A 166 -4.03 -14.14 -5.55
N GLU A 167 -4.83 -14.84 -6.36
CA GLU A 167 -5.63 -15.96 -5.87
C GLU A 167 -4.77 -17.08 -5.26
N GLY A 168 -3.61 -17.37 -5.86
CA GLY A 168 -2.67 -18.35 -5.32
C GLY A 168 -2.12 -17.94 -3.95
N ALA A 169 -1.68 -16.69 -3.81
CA ALA A 169 -1.17 -16.18 -2.53
C ALA A 169 -2.28 -16.14 -1.46
N LYS A 170 -3.47 -15.63 -1.82
CA LYS A 170 -4.67 -15.62 -0.97
C LYS A 170 -5.01 -17.02 -0.47
N ALA A 171 -5.10 -18.00 -1.38
CA ALA A 171 -5.43 -19.38 -1.02
C ALA A 171 -4.40 -19.99 -0.06
N ALA A 172 -3.10 -19.72 -0.26
CA ALA A 172 -2.05 -20.20 0.63
C ALA A 172 -2.18 -19.66 2.06
N LEU A 173 -2.54 -18.38 2.21
CA LEU A 173 -2.80 -17.78 3.53
C LEU A 173 -4.04 -18.39 4.17
N GLN A 174 -5.15 -18.44 3.44
CA GLN A 174 -6.44 -18.90 3.97
C GLN A 174 -6.48 -20.40 4.26
N ALA A 175 -5.55 -21.19 3.72
CA ALA A 175 -5.40 -22.61 4.02
C ALA A 175 -4.87 -22.91 5.43
N ASP A 176 -4.35 -21.91 6.14
CA ASP A 176 -3.99 -22.06 7.55
C ASP A 176 -5.27 -22.12 8.39
N ALA A 177 -5.50 -23.23 9.09
CA ALA A 177 -6.65 -23.39 9.98
C ALA A 177 -6.70 -22.30 11.07
N ALA A 178 -5.54 -21.76 11.47
CA ALA A 178 -5.47 -20.65 12.42
C ALA A 178 -6.10 -19.35 11.87
N PHE A 179 -6.25 -19.19 10.55
CA PHE A 179 -6.89 -18.01 9.94
C PHE A 179 -8.35 -17.88 10.36
N ALA A 180 -9.04 -18.98 10.64
CA ALA A 180 -10.41 -18.98 11.16
C ALA A 180 -11.36 -18.03 10.41
N GLU A 181 -11.30 -18.03 9.07
CA GLU A 181 -12.09 -17.14 8.19
C GLU A 181 -11.94 -15.64 8.50
N GLY A 182 -10.77 -15.24 9.00
CA GLY A 182 -10.45 -13.88 9.43
C GLY A 182 -10.74 -13.60 10.90
N TRP A 183 -11.37 -14.52 11.63
CA TRP A 183 -11.70 -14.40 13.06
C TRP A 183 -10.60 -14.95 14.00
N TYR A 184 -9.36 -14.93 13.54
CA TYR A 184 -8.25 -15.54 14.26
C TYR A 184 -7.94 -14.83 15.59
N ALA A 185 -7.78 -15.61 16.67
CA ALA A 185 -7.37 -15.09 17.97
C ALA A 185 -5.85 -14.83 18.06
N SER A 186 -5.08 -15.50 17.21
CA SER A 186 -3.63 -15.34 17.05
C SER A 186 -3.28 -15.35 15.56
N PRO A 187 -2.25 -14.62 15.11
CA PRO A 187 -1.91 -14.55 13.70
C PRO A 187 -1.74 -15.94 13.04
N PRO A 188 -2.27 -16.16 11.82
CA PRO A 188 -2.12 -17.40 11.07
C PRO A 188 -0.72 -17.53 10.47
N ASN A 189 0.26 -17.76 11.35
CA ASN A 189 1.68 -17.71 11.02
C ASN A 189 2.09 -18.69 9.92
N LYS A 190 1.46 -19.87 9.85
CA LYS A 190 1.77 -20.84 8.78
C LYS A 190 1.25 -20.32 7.44
N GLY A 191 0.08 -19.69 7.44
CA GLY A 191 -0.52 -19.03 6.27
C GLY A 191 0.31 -17.84 5.79
N LEU A 192 0.77 -16.97 6.70
CA LEU A 192 1.62 -15.82 6.37
C LEU A 192 2.96 -16.24 5.74
N ARG A 193 3.60 -17.29 6.28
CA ARG A 193 4.82 -17.84 5.70
C ARG A 193 4.58 -18.45 4.32
N ALA A 194 3.51 -19.23 4.17
CA ALA A 194 3.12 -19.80 2.88
C ALA A 194 2.82 -18.71 1.84
N PHE A 195 2.14 -17.63 2.24
CA PHE A 195 1.90 -16.44 1.41
C PHE A 195 3.22 -15.85 0.89
N GLY A 196 4.20 -15.65 1.78
CA GLY A 196 5.53 -15.16 1.39
C GLY A 196 6.25 -16.10 0.42
N ARG A 197 6.15 -17.42 0.63
CA ARG A 197 6.73 -18.42 -0.29
C ARG A 197 6.10 -18.38 -1.68
N VAL A 198 4.78 -18.17 -1.77
CA VAL A 198 4.13 -17.96 -3.07
C VAL A 198 4.68 -16.69 -3.71
N TYR A 199 4.78 -15.59 -2.98
CA TYR A 199 5.32 -14.33 -3.51
C TYR A 199 6.75 -14.43 -4.03
N ALA A 200 7.61 -15.24 -3.40
CA ALA A 200 9.01 -15.36 -3.78
C ALA A 200 9.20 -15.70 -5.27
N GLY A 201 8.41 -16.64 -5.80
CA GLY A 201 8.50 -17.03 -7.21
C GLY A 201 8.05 -15.94 -8.20
N TRP A 202 7.34 -14.91 -7.74
CA TRP A 202 6.69 -13.90 -8.58
C TRP A 202 7.28 -12.50 -8.42
N GLY A 203 7.81 -12.17 -7.24
CA GLY A 203 8.31 -10.83 -6.93
C GLY A 203 9.69 -10.52 -7.51
N LEU A 204 10.42 -11.54 -7.96
CA LEU A 204 11.72 -11.41 -8.62
C LEU A 204 11.69 -12.09 -10.00
N SER A 205 12.85 -12.23 -10.63
CA SER A 205 12.96 -12.81 -11.96
C SER A 205 13.63 -14.19 -11.93
N GLN A 206 13.37 -15.00 -12.95
CA GLN A 206 14.12 -16.24 -13.18
C GLN A 206 15.63 -15.97 -13.25
N THR A 207 16.04 -14.84 -13.84
CA THR A 207 17.45 -14.44 -13.91
C THR A 207 18.04 -14.19 -12.53
N PHE A 208 17.31 -13.52 -11.63
CA PHE A 208 17.77 -13.27 -10.26
C PHE A 208 18.18 -14.58 -9.57
N TYR A 209 17.31 -15.60 -9.63
CA TYR A 209 17.58 -16.91 -9.03
C TYR A 209 18.68 -17.69 -9.76
N ARG A 210 18.71 -17.62 -11.10
CA ARG A 210 19.70 -18.33 -11.92
C ARG A 210 21.15 -17.87 -11.66
N ILE A 211 21.33 -16.59 -11.32
CA ILE A 211 22.66 -16.03 -11.00
C ILE A 211 22.94 -16.01 -9.49
N GLU A 212 22.06 -16.61 -8.67
CA GLU A 212 22.15 -16.61 -7.20
C GLU A 212 22.30 -15.18 -6.63
N ALA A 213 21.51 -14.23 -7.14
CA ALA A 213 21.56 -12.84 -6.70
C ALA A 213 21.17 -12.65 -5.22
N ASP A 214 20.33 -13.53 -4.68
CA ASP A 214 20.03 -13.64 -3.25
C ASP A 214 21.30 -13.78 -2.41
N LYS A 215 22.25 -14.59 -2.87
CA LYS A 215 23.53 -14.80 -2.19
C LYS A 215 24.55 -13.72 -2.57
N THR A 216 24.72 -13.49 -3.86
CA THR A 216 25.83 -12.68 -4.40
C THR A 216 25.62 -11.18 -4.27
N HIS A 217 24.38 -10.70 -4.22
CA HIS A 217 24.05 -9.27 -4.15
C HIS A 217 23.30 -8.89 -2.87
N MET A 218 22.47 -9.78 -2.33
CA MET A 218 21.72 -9.51 -1.10
C MET A 218 22.38 -10.11 0.16
N GLY A 219 23.42 -10.94 0.00
CA GLY A 219 24.26 -11.41 1.11
C GLY A 219 23.64 -12.50 1.98
N TYR A 220 22.59 -13.17 1.53
CA TYR A 220 22.02 -14.31 2.26
C TYR A 220 22.92 -15.53 2.16
N ALA A 221 22.92 -16.37 3.20
CA ALA A 221 23.81 -17.53 3.28
C ALA A 221 23.37 -18.67 2.33
N SER A 222 22.08 -18.74 2.02
CA SER A 222 21.50 -19.74 1.13
C SER A 222 20.15 -19.26 0.57
N LEU A 223 19.63 -19.97 -0.44
CA LEU A 223 18.28 -19.71 -0.94
C LEU A 223 17.22 -19.85 0.16
N GLU A 224 17.36 -20.82 1.06
CA GLU A 224 16.39 -21.01 2.15
C GLU A 224 16.45 -19.88 3.17
N ASP A 225 17.66 -19.43 3.51
CA ASP A 225 17.88 -18.26 4.36
C ASP A 225 17.24 -16.99 3.75
N PHE A 226 17.37 -16.80 2.43
CA PHE A 226 16.68 -15.73 1.72
C PHE A 226 15.16 -15.87 1.77
N LEU A 227 14.61 -17.05 1.52
CA LEU A 227 13.16 -17.27 1.53
C LEU A 227 12.56 -17.04 2.93
N VAL A 228 13.24 -17.44 4.00
CA VAL A 228 12.79 -17.20 5.38
C VAL A 228 13.01 -15.74 5.78
N GLY A 229 14.25 -15.24 5.65
CA GLY A 229 14.64 -13.93 6.18
C GLY A 229 14.03 -12.76 5.40
N PHE A 230 13.85 -12.90 4.09
CA PHE A 230 13.25 -11.85 3.25
C PHE A 230 11.76 -12.11 3.02
N TRP A 231 11.40 -13.20 2.34
CA TRP A 231 10.04 -13.39 1.83
C TRP A 231 9.02 -13.73 2.91
N GLU A 232 9.33 -14.66 3.81
CA GLU A 232 8.47 -14.91 4.97
C GLU A 232 8.49 -13.70 5.91
N GLY A 233 9.67 -13.17 6.21
CA GLY A 233 9.85 -12.00 7.09
C GLY A 233 9.02 -10.78 6.67
N LEU A 234 8.95 -10.49 5.37
CA LEU A 234 8.19 -9.36 4.81
C LEU A 234 6.71 -9.41 5.22
N PHE A 235 6.06 -10.56 5.08
CA PHE A 235 4.63 -10.70 5.36
C PHE A 235 4.33 -11.10 6.80
N TYR A 236 5.27 -11.75 7.48
CA TYR A 236 5.11 -12.17 8.88
C TYR A 236 4.86 -11.00 9.83
N THR A 237 5.32 -9.79 9.48
CA THR A 237 5.12 -8.57 10.27
C THR A 237 3.80 -7.86 9.99
N ARG A 238 2.97 -8.38 9.09
CA ARG A 238 1.70 -7.78 8.67
C ARG A 238 0.52 -8.58 9.20
N ASP A 239 -0.61 -7.90 9.36
CA ASP A 239 -1.87 -8.55 9.71
C ASP A 239 -2.47 -9.27 8.49
N ALA A 240 -3.05 -10.45 8.72
CA ALA A 240 -3.57 -11.29 7.65
C ALA A 240 -4.81 -10.69 6.97
N ASN A 241 -5.73 -10.10 7.73
CA ASN A 241 -6.92 -9.46 7.16
C ASN A 241 -6.53 -8.18 6.40
N ASP A 242 -5.56 -7.42 6.90
CA ASP A 242 -5.03 -6.23 6.22
C ASP A 242 -4.43 -6.58 4.84
N LEU A 243 -3.61 -7.63 4.77
CA LEU A 243 -3.08 -8.16 3.50
C LEU A 243 -4.21 -8.53 2.53
N LEU A 244 -5.24 -9.23 3.02
CA LEU A 244 -6.38 -9.62 2.20
C LEU A 244 -7.23 -8.43 1.74
N ALA A 245 -7.38 -7.40 2.56
CA ALA A 245 -8.08 -6.17 2.20
C ALA A 245 -7.34 -5.44 1.07
N MET A 246 -6.03 -5.23 1.21
CA MET A 246 -5.22 -4.65 0.14
C MET A 246 -5.20 -5.51 -1.13
N LEU A 247 -5.16 -6.84 -1.00
CA LEU A 247 -5.20 -7.77 -2.12
C LEU A 247 -6.52 -7.65 -2.88
N TRP A 248 -7.65 -7.52 -2.17
CA TRP A 248 -8.95 -7.26 -2.77
C TRP A 248 -8.95 -5.93 -3.53
N THR A 249 -8.41 -4.86 -2.93
CA THR A 249 -8.25 -3.55 -3.60
C THR A 249 -7.45 -3.67 -4.88
N TRP A 250 -6.35 -4.43 -4.86
CA TRP A 250 -5.51 -4.66 -6.05
C TRP A 250 -6.28 -5.40 -7.14
N GLN A 251 -6.96 -6.49 -6.79
CA GLN A 251 -7.75 -7.29 -7.73
C GLN A 251 -8.85 -6.47 -8.43
N ASN A 252 -9.42 -5.49 -7.71
CA ASN A 252 -10.52 -4.64 -8.16
C ASN A 252 -10.06 -3.20 -8.41
N GLY A 253 -8.81 -3.01 -8.82
CA GLY A 253 -8.26 -1.70 -9.16
C GLY A 253 -8.60 -1.27 -10.58
N ASP A 254 -9.87 -1.30 -10.99
CA ASP A 254 -10.32 -0.96 -12.34
C ASP A 254 -11.15 0.33 -12.45
#